data_AF-A0A1S2LEP4-F1
#
_entry.id   AF-A0A1S2LEP4-F1
#
_cell.length_a   1.000
_cell.length_b   1.000
_cell.length_c   1.000
_cell.angle_alpha   90.00
_cell.angle_beta   90.00
_cell.angle_gamma   90.00
#
_symmetry.space_group_name_H-M   'P 1'
#
loop_
_entity.id
_entity.type
_entity.pdbx_description
1 polymer ?
#
loop_
_entity_poly.entity_id
_entity_poly.type
_entity_poly.pdbx_seq_one_letter_code
_entity_poly.pdbx_strand_id
1 'polypeptide(L)'
;MYKVSNITLIKKIDYCVWNVVFQMDGEQMEYTTDFLYLIKEKKWVFNSLITHELTSVVEGNQCIYCGENKIACFVASKDYQKIKTNVVKNKQFLKEVTDELRLPIEEISSDYLVVNNKAEWEKHAEENRFYGNLLRIKNKNM
;
A
#
# COMPACT_ATOMS: atom_id res chain seq x y z
N MET A 1 2.14 19.98 -1.00
CA MET A 1 2.88 19.32 0.11
C MET A 1 2.31 17.91 0.24
N TYR A 2 2.90 16.87 -0.37
CA TYR A 2 2.32 15.50 -0.45
C TYR A 2 1.64 14.97 0.83
N LYS A 3 0.35 15.29 1.02
CA LYS A 3 -0.48 14.84 2.11
C LYS A 3 -1.58 13.99 1.50
N VAL A 4 -1.68 12.74 1.95
CA VAL A 4 -2.79 11.87 1.59
C VAL A 4 -4.06 12.46 2.20
N SER A 5 -4.94 12.96 1.34
CA SER A 5 -6.17 13.67 1.73
C SER A 5 -7.34 12.71 1.88
N ASN A 6 -7.40 11.68 1.03
CA ASN A 6 -8.45 10.68 1.02
C ASN A 6 -7.90 9.35 0.50
N ILE A 7 -8.44 8.23 0.99
CA ILE A 7 -8.23 6.90 0.40
C ILE A 7 -9.55 6.50 -0.26
N THR A 8 -9.56 6.48 -1.59
CA THR A 8 -10.76 6.25 -2.38
C THR A 8 -11.06 4.76 -2.54
N LEU A 9 -10.02 3.93 -2.61
CA LEU A 9 -10.16 2.48 -2.67
C LEU A 9 -9.04 1.79 -1.89
N ILE A 10 -9.42 0.75 -1.14
CA ILE A 10 -8.49 -0.25 -0.62
C ILE A 10 -8.95 -1.59 -1.18
N LYS A 11 -8.10 -2.23 -1.99
CA LYS A 11 -8.40 -3.50 -2.62
C LYS A 11 -7.36 -4.53 -2.21
N LYS A 12 -7.79 -5.56 -1.50
CA LYS A 12 -6.95 -6.73 -1.25
C LYS A 12 -6.75 -7.50 -2.55
N ILE A 13 -5.50 -7.70 -2.95
CA ILE A 13 -5.15 -8.40 -4.18
C ILE A 13 -4.52 -9.78 -3.91
N ASP A 14 -3.96 -10.00 -2.73
CA ASP A 14 -3.42 -11.28 -2.28
C ASP A 14 -3.40 -11.35 -0.74
N TYR A 15 -2.83 -12.42 -0.18
CA TYR A 15 -2.66 -12.59 1.25
C TYR A 15 -1.75 -11.52 1.86
N CYS A 16 -2.37 -10.62 2.63
CA CYS A 16 -1.73 -9.42 3.21
C CYS A 16 -1.12 -8.49 2.17
N VAL A 17 -1.68 -8.44 0.96
CA VAL A 17 -1.30 -7.50 -0.09
C VAL A 17 -2.50 -6.65 -0.46
N TRP A 18 -2.33 -5.34 -0.40
CA TRP A 18 -3.35 -4.34 -0.73
C TRP A 18 -2.84 -3.40 -1.81
N ASN A 19 -3.66 -3.22 -2.83
CA ASN A 19 -3.58 -2.07 -3.70
C ASN A 19 -4.40 -0.93 -3.08
N VAL A 20 -3.82 0.27 -3.01
CA VAL A 20 -4.47 1.43 -2.42
C VAL A 20 -4.54 2.54 -3.47
N VAL A 21 -5.75 3.05 -3.70
CA VAL A 21 -6.01 4.25 -4.49
C VAL A 21 -6.29 5.41 -3.55
N PHE A 22 -5.62 6.54 -3.77
CA PHE A 22 -5.67 7.68 -2.86
C PHE A 22 -5.50 9.02 -3.59
N GLN A 23 -5.99 10.08 -2.96
CA GLN A 23 -5.86 11.46 -3.43
C GLN A 23 -4.88 12.23 -2.57
N MET A 24 -4.12 13.14 -3.19
CA MET A 24 -3.17 14.01 -2.50
C MET A 24 -3.64 15.45 -2.49
N ASP A 25 -3.42 16.15 -1.37
CA ASP A 25 -3.63 17.60 -1.23
C ASP A 25 -5.04 18.12 -1.57
N GLY A 26 -6.05 17.25 -1.56
CA GLY A 26 -7.44 17.62 -1.91
C GLY A 26 -7.71 17.69 -3.42
N GLU A 27 -6.75 17.24 -4.23
CA GLU A 27 -6.86 17.23 -5.69
C GLU A 27 -7.68 16.03 -6.18
N GLN A 28 -8.32 16.20 -7.34
CA GLN A 28 -9.11 15.12 -7.98
C GLN A 28 -8.23 13.98 -8.48
N MET A 29 -6.96 14.26 -8.80
CA MET A 29 -6.03 13.27 -9.33
C MET A 29 -5.80 12.13 -8.33
N GLU A 30 -6.07 10.91 -8.77
CA GLU A 30 -5.85 9.71 -7.99
C GLU A 30 -4.51 9.05 -8.30
N TYR A 31 -3.94 8.44 -7.26
CA TYR A 31 -2.69 7.72 -7.29
C TYR A 31 -2.92 6.31 -6.76
N THR A 32 -2.13 5.35 -7.25
CA THR A 32 -2.22 3.96 -6.84
C THR A 32 -0.85 3.39 -6.50
N THR A 33 -0.80 2.54 -5.48
CA THR A 33 0.40 1.80 -5.09
C THR A 33 0.07 0.59 -4.21
N ASP A 34 0.98 -0.38 -4.18
CA ASP A 34 0.81 -1.63 -3.44
C ASP A 34 1.57 -1.64 -2.10
N PHE A 35 0.98 -2.35 -1.14
CA PHE A 35 1.50 -2.59 0.20
C PHE A 35 1.39 -4.07 0.54
N LEU A 36 2.48 -4.66 1.00
CA LEU A 36 2.53 -5.99 1.60
C LEU A 36 2.81 -5.84 3.10
N TYR A 37 2.07 -6.55 3.95
CA TYR A 37 2.39 -6.65 5.37
C TYR A 37 3.00 -8.01 5.70
N LEU A 38 4.22 -8.02 6.21
CA LEU A 38 4.90 -9.21 6.70
C LEU A 38 4.48 -9.50 8.14
N ILE A 39 3.69 -10.56 8.33
CA ILE A 39 3.08 -10.88 9.63
C ILE A 39 4.15 -11.24 10.66
N LYS A 40 5.12 -12.07 10.26
CA LYS A 40 6.15 -12.60 11.16
C LYS A 40 7.11 -11.50 11.63
N GLU A 41 7.55 -10.65 10.70
CA GLU A 41 8.48 -9.56 10.95
C GLU A 41 7.79 -8.31 11.51
N LYS A 42 6.46 -8.23 11.42
CA LYS A 42 5.65 -7.05 11.71
C LYS A 42 6.19 -5.83 10.97
N LYS A 43 6.24 -5.87 9.63
CA LYS A 43 6.75 -4.77 8.78
C LYS A 43 5.98 -4.62 7.48
N TRP A 44 5.94 -3.40 6.98
CA TRP A 44 5.46 -3.11 5.63
C TRP A 44 6.54 -3.34 4.59
N VAL A 45 6.15 -3.83 3.43
CA VAL A 45 6.98 -3.89 2.23
C VAL A 45 6.24 -3.15 1.13
N PHE A 46 6.94 -2.25 0.47
CA PHE A 46 6.42 -1.49 -0.68
C PHE A 46 7.57 -1.15 -1.63
N ASN A 47 7.28 -0.95 -2.91
CA ASN A 47 8.26 -0.38 -3.84
C ASN A 47 8.33 1.16 -3.71
N SER A 48 9.22 1.84 -4.42
CA SER A 48 9.23 3.31 -4.49
C SER A 48 8.24 3.88 -5.52
N LEU A 49 7.61 3.03 -6.32
CA LEU A 49 6.75 3.47 -7.42
C LEU A 49 5.36 3.88 -6.91
N ILE A 50 4.93 5.03 -7.38
CA ILE A 50 3.56 5.52 -7.26
C ILE A 50 3.12 5.92 -8.67
N THR A 51 2.01 5.34 -9.11
CA THR A 51 1.44 5.63 -10.42
C THR A 51 0.19 6.46 -10.25
N HIS A 52 -0.16 7.21 -11.28
CA HIS A 52 -1.50 7.72 -11.46
C HIS A 52 -2.46 6.55 -11.63
N GLU A 53 -3.65 6.67 -11.06
CA GLU A 53 -4.73 5.73 -11.33
C GLU A 53 -5.24 5.97 -12.76
N LEU A 54 -5.50 4.88 -13.50
CA LEU A 54 -5.78 4.94 -14.94
C LEU A 54 -7.12 5.62 -15.24
N THR A 55 -8.15 5.33 -14.46
CA THR A 55 -9.48 5.95 -14.55
C THR A 55 -9.37 7.46 -14.40
N SER A 56 -8.65 7.94 -13.38
CA SER A 56 -8.42 9.37 -13.17
C SER A 56 -7.70 10.02 -14.38
N VAL A 57 -6.75 9.33 -15.00
CA VAL A 57 -6.10 9.83 -16.24
C VAL A 57 -7.09 9.91 -17.41
N VAL A 58 -7.93 8.89 -17.59
CA VAL A 58 -8.92 8.82 -18.68
C VAL A 58 -10.01 9.88 -18.53
N GLU A 59 -10.35 10.26 -17.30
CA GLU A 59 -11.28 11.36 -16.99
C GLU A 59 -10.69 12.76 -17.30
N GLY A 60 -9.42 12.83 -17.69
CA GLY A 60 -8.76 14.08 -18.06
C GLY A 60 -8.13 14.82 -16.88
N ASN A 61 -8.03 14.20 -15.70
CA ASN A 61 -7.32 14.80 -14.58
C ASN A 61 -5.82 14.89 -14.88
N GLN A 62 -5.23 16.06 -14.65
CA GLN A 62 -3.80 16.27 -14.83
C GLN A 62 -3.07 16.24 -13.49
N CYS A 63 -1.95 15.52 -13.45
CA CYS A 63 -1.10 15.55 -12.27
C CYS A 63 -0.40 16.89 -12.12
N ILE A 64 -0.76 17.64 -11.07
CA ILE A 64 -0.18 18.94 -10.75
C ILE A 64 1.32 18.89 -10.41
N TYR A 65 1.85 17.71 -10.04
CA TYR A 65 3.23 17.57 -9.60
C TYR A 65 4.20 17.30 -10.73
N CYS A 66 3.86 16.38 -11.65
CA CYS A 66 4.75 16.04 -12.76
C CYS A 66 4.34 16.72 -14.06
N GLY A 67 3.12 17.25 -14.17
CA GLY A 67 2.62 17.86 -15.40
C GLY A 67 2.45 16.86 -16.56
N GLU A 68 2.57 15.56 -16.30
CA GLU A 68 2.52 14.50 -17.32
C GLU A 68 1.16 13.80 -17.32
N ASN A 69 0.70 13.39 -18.51
CA ASN A 69 -0.51 12.59 -18.73
C ASN A 69 -0.19 11.11 -18.94
N LYS A 70 0.82 10.58 -18.24
CA LYS A 70 1.22 9.17 -18.30
C LYS A 70 0.82 8.47 -17.01
N ILE A 71 0.73 7.14 -17.02
CA ILE A 71 0.41 6.36 -15.80
C ILE A 71 1.51 6.50 -14.73
N ALA A 72 2.78 6.63 -15.12
CA ALA A 72 3.87 6.78 -14.16
C ALA A 72 3.94 8.19 -13.57
N CYS A 73 3.99 8.32 -12.23
CA CYS A 73 4.23 9.58 -11.56
C CYS A 73 5.67 9.62 -10.98
N PHE A 74 6.61 10.18 -11.73
CA PHE A 74 8.00 10.26 -11.28
C PHE A 74 8.19 11.13 -10.03
N VAL A 75 7.43 12.22 -9.91
CA VAL A 75 7.56 13.14 -8.79
C VAL A 75 7.04 12.51 -7.50
N ALA A 76 5.82 11.95 -7.50
CA ALA A 76 5.32 11.20 -6.35
C ALA A 76 6.22 10.00 -5.99
N SER A 77 6.80 9.33 -6.99
CA SER A 77 7.74 8.24 -6.77
C SER A 77 9.08 8.69 -6.15
N LYS A 78 9.47 9.97 -6.23
CA LYS A 78 10.63 10.51 -5.49
C LYS A 78 10.28 10.75 -4.02
N ASP A 79 9.07 11.20 -3.74
CA ASP A 79 8.55 11.49 -2.40
C ASP A 79 7.82 10.30 -1.75
N TYR A 80 8.02 9.09 -2.29
CA TYR A 80 7.26 7.90 -1.93
C TYR A 80 7.28 7.59 -0.42
N GLN A 81 8.41 7.80 0.26
CA GLN A 81 8.52 7.50 1.69
C GLN A 81 7.49 8.29 2.51
N LYS A 82 7.38 9.59 2.21
CA LYS A 82 6.42 10.47 2.87
C LYS A 82 4.99 10.04 2.54
N ILE A 83 4.71 9.79 1.27
CA ILE A 83 3.35 9.44 0.82
C ILE A 83 2.92 8.11 1.43
N LYS A 84 3.72 7.06 1.27
CA LYS A 84 3.41 5.72 1.79
C LYS A 84 3.32 5.68 3.31
N THR A 85 4.15 6.46 4.02
CA THR A 85 4.01 6.64 5.47
C THR A 85 2.66 7.26 5.86
N ASN A 86 2.15 8.23 5.09
CA ASN A 86 0.82 8.79 5.34
C ASN A 86 -0.29 7.78 5.07
N VAL A 87 -0.15 6.92 4.05
CA VAL A 87 -1.12 5.84 3.77
C VAL A 87 -1.15 4.83 4.92
N VAL A 88 -0.01 4.30 5.36
CA VAL A 88 0.01 3.28 6.43
C VAL A 88 -0.43 3.82 7.79
N LYS A 89 -0.41 5.16 7.98
CA LYS A 89 -0.95 5.83 9.18
C LYS A 89 -2.41 6.26 9.03
N ASN A 90 -3.01 6.08 7.85
CA ASN A 90 -4.39 6.45 7.61
C ASN A 90 -5.34 5.52 8.38
N LYS A 91 -6.31 6.10 9.09
CA LYS A 91 -7.26 5.35 9.94
C LYS A 91 -8.09 4.33 9.17
N GLN A 92 -8.52 4.67 7.95
CA GLN A 92 -9.30 3.76 7.10
C GLN A 92 -8.46 2.56 6.67
N PHE A 93 -7.21 2.80 6.28
CA PHE A 93 -6.28 1.74 5.90
C PHE A 93 -5.93 0.82 7.07
N LEU A 94 -5.59 1.41 8.23
CA LEU A 94 -5.29 0.63 9.43
C LEU A 94 -6.47 -0.25 9.86
N LYS A 95 -7.71 0.28 9.80
CA LYS A 95 -8.90 -0.50 10.14
C LYS A 95 -9.05 -1.74 9.25
N GLU A 96 -8.92 -1.59 7.93
CA GLU A 96 -8.99 -2.70 6.98
C GLU A 96 -7.94 -3.78 7.29
N VAL A 97 -6.72 -3.33 7.57
CA VAL A 97 -5.59 -4.22 7.89
C VAL A 97 -5.85 -4.96 9.21
N THR A 98 -6.34 -4.29 10.24
CA THR A 98 -6.63 -4.94 11.53
C THR A 98 -7.77 -5.93 11.45
N ASP A 99 -8.80 -5.63 10.66
CA ASP A 99 -9.95 -6.52 10.47
C ASP A 99 -9.51 -7.82 9.75
N GLU A 100 -8.64 -7.71 8.74
CA GLU A 100 -8.08 -8.87 8.03
C GLU A 100 -7.13 -9.69 8.90
N LEU A 101 -6.19 -9.03 9.58
CA LEU A 101 -5.15 -9.71 10.36
C LEU A 101 -5.65 -10.19 11.72
N ARG A 102 -6.81 -9.69 12.19
CA ARG A 102 -7.34 -9.88 13.55
C ARG A 102 -6.31 -9.50 14.63
N LEU A 103 -5.60 -8.41 14.38
CA LEU A 103 -4.61 -7.84 15.29
C LEU A 103 -5.10 -6.47 15.77
N PRO A 104 -4.82 -6.08 17.03
CA PRO A 104 -5.03 -4.71 17.50
C PRO A 104 -4.23 -3.71 16.65
N ILE A 105 -4.74 -2.48 16.49
CA ILE A 105 -4.06 -1.41 15.73
C ILE A 105 -2.67 -1.15 16.31
N GLU A 106 -2.53 -1.23 17.63
CA GLU A 106 -1.29 -0.99 18.38
C GLU A 106 -0.20 -2.03 18.06
N GLU A 107 -0.58 -3.19 17.51
CA GLU A 107 0.35 -4.23 17.10
C GLU A 107 0.82 -4.09 15.64
N ILE A 108 0.17 -3.22 14.86
CA ILE A 108 0.56 -2.94 13.47
C ILE A 108 1.73 -1.96 13.47
N SER A 109 2.92 -2.51 13.27
CA SER A 109 4.16 -1.73 13.13
C SER A 109 4.09 -0.66 12.03
N SER A 110 4.74 0.47 12.26
CA SER A 110 5.01 1.49 11.26
C SER A 110 6.32 1.28 10.49
N ASP A 111 7.10 0.26 10.87
CA ASP A 111 8.36 -0.07 10.18
C ASP A 111 8.09 -0.54 8.76
N TYR A 112 8.99 -0.18 7.85
CA TYR A 112 8.87 -0.56 6.45
C TYR A 112 10.22 -0.92 5.81
N LEU A 113 10.13 -1.69 4.73
CA LEU A 113 11.20 -2.05 3.83
C LEU A 113 10.81 -1.63 2.41
N VAL A 114 11.77 -1.06 1.68
CA VAL A 114 11.57 -0.65 0.28
C VAL A 114 12.16 -1.69 -0.64
N VAL A 115 11.33 -2.32 -1.46
CA VAL A 115 11.74 -3.37 -2.40
C VAL A 115 11.34 -2.97 -3.82
N ASN A 116 12.33 -2.66 -4.65
CA ASN A 116 12.12 -2.29 -6.06
C ASN A 116 12.35 -3.46 -7.03
N ASN A 117 12.89 -4.58 -6.52
CA ASN A 117 13.07 -5.79 -7.31
C ASN A 117 11.81 -6.66 -7.23
N LYS A 118 11.21 -6.97 -8.39
CA LYS A 118 9.99 -7.79 -8.46
C LYS A 118 10.18 -9.20 -7.87
N ALA A 119 11.31 -9.85 -8.12
CA ALA A 119 11.55 -11.20 -7.62
C ALA A 119 11.69 -11.22 -6.09
N GLU A 120 12.30 -10.19 -5.50
CA GLU A 120 12.39 -10.04 -4.04
C GLU A 120 11.01 -9.78 -3.42
N TRP A 121 10.18 -8.95 -4.05
CA TRP A 121 8.79 -8.75 -3.64
C TRP A 121 8.00 -10.06 -3.64
N GLU A 122 8.07 -10.81 -4.74
CA GLU A 122 7.36 -12.08 -4.91
C GLU A 122 7.80 -13.09 -3.84
N LYS A 123 9.10 -13.17 -3.57
CA LYS A 123 9.65 -14.01 -2.50
C LYS A 123 9.05 -13.65 -1.14
N HIS A 124 9.02 -12.36 -0.78
CA HIS A 124 8.42 -11.91 0.48
C HIS A 124 6.93 -12.23 0.57
N ALA A 125 6.18 -12.04 -0.51
CA ALA A 125 4.75 -12.35 -0.55
C ALA A 125 4.49 -13.85 -0.37
N GLU A 126 5.30 -14.70 -1.01
CA GLU A 126 5.18 -16.15 -0.94
C GLU A 126 5.53 -16.71 0.45
N GLU A 127 6.63 -16.24 1.05
CA GLU A 127 7.03 -16.57 2.42
C GLU A 127 5.93 -16.18 3.43
N ASN A 128 5.34 -14.99 3.25
CA ASN A 128 4.27 -14.50 4.11
C ASN A 128 2.99 -15.33 3.96
N ARG A 129 2.64 -15.75 2.73
CA ARG A 129 1.52 -16.66 2.46
C ARG A 129 1.72 -18.01 3.14
N PHE A 130 2.91 -18.58 3.03
CA PHE A 130 3.26 -19.84 3.69
C PHE A 130 3.12 -19.73 5.22
N TYR A 131 3.69 -18.69 5.82
CA TYR A 131 3.61 -18.46 7.26
C TYR A 131 2.17 -18.27 7.75
N GLY A 132 1.37 -17.48 7.04
CA GLY A 132 -0.04 -17.26 7.36
C GLY A 132 -0.88 -18.55 7.33
N ASN A 133 -0.59 -19.44 6.38
CA ASN A 133 -1.22 -20.76 6.33
C ASN A 133 -0.85 -21.64 7.53
N LEU A 134 0.42 -21.62 7.96
CA LEU A 134 0.85 -22.35 9.17
C LEU A 134 0.13 -21.84 10.43
N LEU A 135 -0.01 -20.53 10.60
CA LEU A 135 -0.73 -19.93 11.73
C LEU A 135 -2.20 -20.37 11.76
N ARG A 136 -2.86 -20.39 10.59
CA ARG A 136 -4.26 -20.82 10.46
C ARG A 136 -4.45 -22.29 10.85
N ILE A 137 -3.52 -23.17 10.48
CA ILE A 137 -3.58 -24.59 10.84
C ILE A 137 -3.39 -24.75 12.35
N LYS A 138 -2.41 -24.06 12.94
CA LYS A 138 -2.14 -24.12 14.38
C LYS A 138 -3.37 -23.70 15.20
N ASN A 139 -4.02 -22.61 14.81
CA ASN A 139 -5.18 -22.08 15.52
C ASN A 139 -6.46 -22.92 15.34
N LYS A 140 -6.53 -23.82 14.35
CA LYS A 140 -7.66 -24.76 14.19
C LYS A 140 -7.52 -26.01 15.06
N ASN A 141 -6.30 -26.33 15.47
CA ASN A 141 -5.97 -27.52 16.26
C ASN A 141 -5.76 -27.19 17.76
N MET A 142 -6.02 -25.94 18.16
CA MET A 142 -6.10 -25.47 19.54
C MET A 142 -7.56 -25.22 19.88
#